data_AF-A0AAN8E402-F1
#
_entry.id   AF-A0AAN8E402-F1
#
_cell.length_a   1.000
_cell.length_b   1.000
_cell.length_c   1.000
_cell.angle_alpha   90.00
_cell.angle_beta   90.00
_cell.angle_gamma   90.00
#
_symmetry.space_group_name_H-M   'P 1'
#
loop_
_entity.id
_entity.type
_entity.pdbx_description
1 polymer ?
#
loop_
_entity_poly.entity_id
_entity_poly.type
_entity_poly.pdbx_seq_one_letter_code
_entity_poly.pdbx_strand_id
1 'polypeptide(L)'
;MKGVQPARVADINFYGDKPKEKVVANNVPARRADPQPVSSDGFEDFLVSLLAASNPVMPVGLSRFSSTSSNFAPKKAVVPSQKVPPGLRSLYRGVEGFNSLDEVYSAATQTMKLDHKDVEHIGNVTNMQSKSLVWYEQRAGEITSSVSHSVLRTSTTKPSQYLIKSICCDRPSNLKTTAIMWGNEHEQVARQPSLQCTVISKSTNVDSSSKGSSLFSLPLQMPCWHARVMGWACWR
;
A
#
# COMPACT_ATOMS: atom_id res chain seq x y z
N MET A 1 26.89 17.51 59.06
CA MET A 1 26.91 17.49 57.58
C MET A 1 27.41 18.85 57.12
N LYS A 2 28.58 18.94 56.47
CA LYS A 2 29.10 20.22 55.95
C LYS A 2 28.26 20.61 54.74
N GLY A 3 27.65 21.79 54.77
CA GLY A 3 26.81 22.30 53.68
C GLY A 3 27.62 22.51 52.42
N VAL A 4 27.32 21.77 51.37
CA VAL A 4 27.89 21.99 50.03
C VAL A 4 27.13 23.15 49.41
N GLN A 5 27.82 24.26 49.16
CA GLN A 5 27.24 25.39 48.44
C GLN A 5 27.01 24.99 46.98
N PRO A 6 25.82 25.26 46.41
CA PRO A 6 25.54 24.92 45.02
C PRO A 6 26.41 25.76 44.07
N ALA A 7 27.03 25.09 43.10
CA ALA A 7 27.81 25.77 42.07
C ALA A 7 26.89 26.62 41.17
N ARG A 8 27.40 27.77 40.70
CA ARG A 8 26.69 28.58 39.72
C ARG A 8 26.66 27.84 38.38
N VAL A 9 25.56 27.96 37.65
CA VAL A 9 25.37 27.27 36.35
C VAL A 9 26.45 27.64 35.33
N ALA A 10 27.01 28.84 35.41
CA ALA A 10 28.12 29.29 34.55
C ALA A 10 29.43 28.52 34.77
N ASP A 11 29.62 27.95 35.97
CA ASP A 11 30.83 27.21 36.34
C ASP A 11 30.68 25.70 36.05
N ILE A 12 29.53 25.28 35.53
CA ILE A 12 29.26 23.90 35.12
C ILE A 12 29.76 23.74 33.68
N ASN A 13 30.88 23.05 33.51
CA ASN A 13 31.39 22.73 32.17
C ASN A 13 30.58 21.58 31.55
N PHE A 14 29.54 21.90 30.78
CA PHE A 14 28.67 20.92 30.10
C PHE A 14 29.37 20.15 28.98
N TYR A 15 30.49 20.67 28.46
CA TYR A 15 31.25 20.07 27.38
C TYR A 15 32.72 19.98 27.76
N GLY A 16 33.16 18.85 28.31
CA GLY A 16 34.60 18.58 28.37
C GLY A 16 35.19 18.57 26.95
N ASP A 17 36.48 18.84 26.79
CA ASP A 17 37.14 18.77 25.46
C ASP A 17 37.39 17.31 25.01
N LYS A 18 37.34 16.36 25.95
CA LYS A 18 37.55 14.92 25.75
C LYS A 18 36.59 14.23 24.75
N PRO A 19 35.28 14.55 24.67
CA PRO A 19 34.37 14.00 23.67
C PRO A 19 34.67 14.52 22.27
N LYS A 20 35.10 15.79 22.13
CA LYS A 20 35.44 16.37 20.81
C LYS A 20 36.65 15.67 20.20
N GLU A 21 37.67 15.39 21.01
CA GLU A 21 38.88 14.68 20.58
C GLU A 21 38.60 13.24 20.13
N LYS A 22 37.71 12.52 20.84
CA LYS A 22 37.26 11.16 20.42
C LYS A 22 36.49 11.17 19.10
N VAL A 23 35.68 12.21 18.85
CA VAL A 23 34.94 12.33 17.58
C VAL A 23 35.90 12.57 16.41
N VAL A 24 36.95 13.35 16.60
CA VAL A 24 37.96 13.61 15.55
C VAL A 24 38.79 12.35 15.26
N ALA A 25 39.20 11.61 16.28
CA ALA A 25 39.97 10.37 16.11
C ALA A 25 39.16 9.25 15.40
N ASN A 26 37.85 9.16 15.67
CA ASN A 26 36.97 8.16 15.06
C ASN A 26 36.49 8.51 13.65
N ASN A 27 36.63 9.78 13.22
CA ASN A 27 36.20 10.25 11.91
C ASN A 27 37.31 10.22 10.85
N VAL A 28 38.51 9.72 11.17
CA VAL A 28 39.48 9.35 10.13
C VAL A 28 39.04 7.97 9.62
N PRO A 29 38.47 7.87 8.40
CA PRO A 29 38.18 6.56 7.84
C PRO A 29 39.49 5.81 7.77
N ALA A 30 39.59 4.68 8.48
CA ALA A 30 40.71 3.76 8.31
C ALA A 30 40.84 3.51 6.82
N ARG A 31 41.99 3.90 6.23
CA ARG A 31 42.30 3.63 4.83
C ARG A 31 42.19 2.11 4.68
N ARG A 32 41.09 1.63 4.10
CA ARG A 32 40.98 0.22 3.73
C ARG A 32 42.14 -0.03 2.79
N ALA A 33 43.00 -0.99 3.13
CA ALA A 33 44.03 -1.42 2.22
C ALA A 33 43.36 -1.73 0.87
N ASP A 34 43.90 -1.17 -0.22
CA ASP A 34 43.41 -1.50 -1.54
C ASP A 34 43.49 -3.02 -1.69
N PRO A 35 42.38 -3.69 -2.08
CA PRO A 35 42.39 -5.14 -2.22
C PRO A 35 43.49 -5.51 -3.21
N GLN A 36 44.40 -6.38 -2.77
CA GLN A 36 45.44 -6.96 -3.63
C GLN A 36 44.75 -7.62 -4.84
N PRO A 37 45.25 -7.43 -6.08
CA PRO A 37 44.70 -8.11 -7.24
C PRO A 37 44.94 -9.61 -7.07
N VAL A 38 43.86 -10.33 -6.78
CA VAL A 38 43.84 -11.80 -6.72
C VAL A 38 44.22 -12.34 -8.10
N SER A 39 45.22 -13.22 -8.15
CA SER A 39 45.62 -13.94 -9.36
C SER A 39 44.44 -14.69 -9.98
N SER A 40 44.33 -14.67 -11.31
CA SER A 40 43.23 -15.26 -12.09
C SER A 40 42.98 -16.74 -11.82
N ASP A 41 43.98 -17.46 -11.33
CA ASP A 41 44.07 -18.91 -11.46
C ASP A 41 43.21 -19.70 -10.45
N GLY A 42 42.43 -19.03 -9.60
CA GLY A 42 41.48 -19.67 -8.68
C GLY A 42 40.16 -18.92 -8.48
N PHE A 43 39.94 -17.84 -9.25
CA PHE A 43 38.75 -17.02 -9.12
C PHE A 43 37.48 -17.77 -9.58
N GLU A 44 37.59 -18.51 -10.69
CA GLU A 44 36.46 -19.28 -11.23
C GLU A 44 36.04 -20.43 -10.30
N ASP A 45 37.01 -21.12 -9.69
CA ASP A 45 36.75 -22.19 -8.72
C ASP A 45 36.03 -21.64 -7.47
N PHE A 46 36.40 -20.43 -7.05
CA PHE A 46 35.71 -19.73 -5.95
C PHE A 46 34.26 -19.40 -6.31
N LEU A 47 33.99 -18.92 -7.53
CA LEU A 47 32.62 -18.63 -7.98
C LEU A 47 31.75 -19.89 -8.01
N VAL A 48 32.30 -21.03 -8.46
CA VAL A 48 31.61 -22.33 -8.47
C VAL A 48 31.36 -22.83 -7.04
N SER A 49 32.32 -22.66 -6.14
CA SER A 49 32.17 -23.02 -4.72
C SER A 49 31.07 -22.20 -4.03
N LEU A 50 31.02 -20.88 -4.27
CA LEU A 50 29.96 -20.01 -3.75
C LEU A 50 28.57 -20.42 -4.26
N LEU A 51 28.46 -20.75 -5.54
CA LEU A 51 27.21 -21.21 -6.12
C LEU A 51 26.73 -22.49 -5.43
N ALA A 52 27.62 -23.47 -5.24
CA ALA A 52 27.29 -24.73 -4.57
C ALA A 52 26.85 -24.56 -3.10
N ALA A 53 27.51 -23.65 -2.38
CA ALA A 53 27.20 -23.34 -0.97
C ALA A 53 25.88 -22.56 -0.78
N SER A 54 25.37 -21.92 -1.83
CA SER A 54 24.23 -20.99 -1.74
C SER A 54 22.83 -21.62 -1.80
N ASN A 55 22.70 -22.96 -1.81
CA ASN A 55 21.39 -23.60 -1.78
C ASN A 55 20.69 -23.36 -0.42
N PRO A 56 19.46 -22.77 -0.36
CA PRO A 56 18.47 -22.55 -1.44
C PRO A 56 18.38 -21.11 -2.01
N VAL A 57 19.16 -20.14 -1.50
CA VAL A 57 19.09 -18.72 -1.89
C VAL A 57 20.23 -18.37 -2.83
N MET A 58 19.96 -18.38 -4.14
CA MET A 58 20.96 -18.06 -5.15
C MET A 58 21.27 -16.55 -5.18
N PRO A 59 22.53 -16.13 -4.93
CA PRO A 59 22.88 -14.73 -4.90
C PRO A 59 22.92 -14.14 -6.31
N VAL A 60 22.05 -13.16 -6.58
CA VAL A 60 21.92 -12.48 -7.88
C VAL A 60 23.26 -11.91 -8.39
N GLY A 61 24.19 -11.56 -7.50
CA GLY A 61 25.52 -11.08 -7.88
C GLY A 61 26.31 -12.05 -8.77
N LEU A 62 26.09 -13.36 -8.63
CA LEU A 62 26.74 -14.38 -9.46
C LEU A 62 26.21 -14.42 -10.90
N SER A 63 25.10 -13.75 -11.21
CA SER A 63 24.58 -13.64 -12.58
C SER A 63 25.49 -12.82 -13.49
N ARG A 64 26.41 -12.02 -12.91
CA ARG A 64 27.32 -11.14 -13.66
C ARG A 64 28.52 -11.87 -14.25
N PHE A 65 28.84 -13.06 -13.73
CA PHE A 65 29.97 -13.85 -14.19
C PHE A 65 29.51 -14.87 -15.22
N SER A 66 30.24 -15.00 -16.32
CA SER A 66 29.90 -15.91 -17.41
C SER A 66 29.79 -17.36 -16.94
N SER A 67 30.70 -17.81 -16.08
CA SER A 67 30.77 -19.17 -15.53
C SER A 67 29.54 -19.58 -14.73
N THR A 68 28.96 -18.66 -13.96
CA THR A 68 27.82 -18.93 -13.08
C THR A 68 26.48 -18.40 -13.62
N SER A 69 26.48 -17.62 -14.71
CA SER A 69 25.30 -16.92 -15.26
C SER A 69 24.15 -17.83 -15.71
N SER A 70 24.43 -19.07 -16.13
CA SER A 70 23.44 -20.00 -16.66
C SER A 70 22.32 -20.34 -15.67
N ASN A 71 22.65 -20.38 -14.37
CA ASN A 71 21.71 -20.63 -13.28
C ASN A 71 20.77 -19.44 -13.00
N PHE A 72 21.11 -18.26 -13.52
CA PHE A 72 20.36 -17.02 -13.38
C PHE A 72 19.62 -16.63 -14.65
N ALA A 73 19.58 -17.54 -15.64
CA ALA A 73 18.76 -17.34 -16.82
C ALA A 73 17.34 -17.00 -16.36
N PRO A 74 16.80 -15.83 -16.73
CA PRO A 74 15.42 -15.54 -16.42
C PRO A 74 14.61 -16.68 -17.02
N LYS A 75 13.90 -17.44 -16.17
CA LYS A 75 12.83 -18.34 -16.65
C LYS A 75 12.04 -17.47 -17.60
N LYS A 76 12.05 -17.79 -18.91
CA LYS A 76 11.50 -16.95 -19.99
C LYS A 76 10.34 -16.20 -19.40
N ALA A 77 10.43 -14.88 -19.30
CA ALA A 77 9.34 -14.08 -18.78
C ALA A 77 8.13 -14.57 -19.56
N VAL A 78 7.22 -15.25 -18.86
CA VAL A 78 5.96 -15.67 -19.45
C VAL A 78 5.33 -14.32 -19.70
N VAL A 79 5.53 -13.79 -20.91
CA VAL A 79 4.87 -12.58 -21.34
C VAL A 79 3.42 -12.94 -21.15
N PRO A 80 2.71 -12.33 -20.18
CA PRO A 80 1.33 -12.70 -19.94
C PRO A 80 0.64 -12.53 -21.30
N SER A 81 0.00 -13.61 -21.78
CA SER A 81 -0.51 -13.69 -23.15
C SER A 81 -1.55 -12.62 -23.46
N GLN A 82 -2.04 -11.94 -22.41
CA GLN A 82 -2.89 -10.77 -22.48
C GLN A 82 -2.31 -9.71 -21.55
N LYS A 83 -1.93 -8.56 -22.13
CA LYS A 83 -1.50 -7.40 -21.35
C LYS A 83 -2.76 -6.83 -20.69
N VAL A 84 -2.74 -6.68 -19.37
CA VAL A 84 -3.84 -6.05 -18.63
C VAL A 84 -4.09 -4.65 -19.22
N PRO A 85 -5.34 -4.26 -19.48
CA PRO A 85 -5.66 -2.93 -19.93
C PRO A 85 -5.07 -1.86 -18.99
N PRO A 86 -4.66 -0.71 -19.53
CA PRO A 86 -4.16 0.39 -18.72
C PRO A 86 -5.27 0.92 -17.79
N GLY A 87 -4.96 1.07 -16.50
CA GLY A 87 -5.88 1.67 -15.52
C GLY A 87 -5.99 3.20 -15.65
N LEU A 88 -6.87 3.81 -14.85
CA LEU A 88 -7.15 5.26 -14.83
C LEU A 88 -5.89 6.11 -14.65
N ARG A 89 -4.92 5.62 -13.87
CA ARG A 89 -3.61 6.27 -13.69
C ARG A 89 -2.89 6.57 -15.00
N SER A 90 -3.08 5.76 -16.05
CA SER A 90 -2.44 5.96 -17.35
C SER A 90 -2.88 7.25 -18.04
N LEU A 91 -4.11 7.70 -17.78
CA LEU A 91 -4.63 8.94 -18.36
C LEU A 91 -3.81 10.15 -17.89
N TYR A 92 -3.35 10.13 -16.63
CA TYR A 92 -2.60 11.24 -16.02
C TYR A 92 -1.20 11.46 -16.60
N ARG A 93 -0.60 10.47 -17.29
CA ARG A 93 0.79 10.57 -17.78
C ARG A 93 0.96 11.47 -19.02
N GLY A 94 -0.14 11.97 -19.59
CA GLY A 94 -0.12 12.82 -20.80
C GLY A 94 -1.10 13.99 -20.79
N VAL A 95 -1.59 14.41 -19.61
CA VAL A 95 -2.58 15.50 -19.47
C VAL A 95 -1.89 16.86 -19.46
N GLU A 96 -0.98 17.10 -20.40
CA GLU A 96 -0.50 18.44 -20.70
C GLU A 96 -1.35 18.95 -21.88
N GLY A 97 -2.25 19.91 -21.64
CA GLY A 97 -2.99 20.58 -22.72
C GLY A 97 -4.50 20.38 -22.79
N PHE A 98 -5.13 19.71 -21.80
CA PHE A 98 -6.60 19.73 -21.70
C PHE A 98 -7.08 20.99 -21.00
N ASN A 99 -8.01 21.71 -21.63
CA ASN A 99 -8.54 22.97 -21.09
C ASN A 99 -9.84 22.77 -20.31
N SER A 100 -10.50 21.63 -20.52
CA SER A 100 -11.79 21.29 -19.90
C SER A 100 -11.86 19.82 -19.48
N LEU A 101 -12.66 19.55 -18.44
CA LEU A 101 -12.92 18.21 -17.93
C LEU A 101 -13.66 17.32 -18.95
N ASP A 102 -14.53 17.89 -19.77
CA ASP A 102 -15.28 17.17 -20.81
C ASP A 102 -14.38 16.59 -21.91
N GLU A 103 -13.32 17.31 -22.27
CA GLU A 103 -12.32 16.84 -23.24
C GLU A 103 -11.57 15.62 -22.70
N VAL A 104 -11.22 15.66 -21.42
CA VAL A 104 -10.58 14.52 -20.73
C VAL A 104 -11.53 13.32 -20.67
N TYR A 105 -12.80 13.55 -20.32
CA TYR A 105 -13.79 12.48 -20.19
C TYR A 105 -14.05 11.78 -21.53
N SER A 106 -14.22 12.55 -22.61
CA SER A 106 -14.44 12.00 -23.94
C SER A 106 -13.23 11.21 -24.46
N ALA A 107 -12.01 11.73 -24.27
CA ALA A 107 -10.77 11.04 -24.63
C ALA A 107 -10.55 9.75 -23.82
N ALA A 108 -10.84 9.79 -22.51
CA ALA A 108 -10.76 8.63 -21.63
C ALA A 108 -11.74 7.53 -22.06
N THR A 109 -12.98 7.91 -22.37
CA THR A 109 -14.03 6.97 -22.83
C THR A 109 -13.66 6.30 -24.15
N GLN A 110 -12.99 7.00 -25.06
CA GLN A 110 -12.52 6.42 -26.32
C GLN A 110 -11.33 5.47 -26.12
N THR A 111 -10.42 5.80 -25.20
CA THR A 111 -9.20 5.02 -24.93
C THR A 111 -9.49 3.76 -24.10
N MET A 112 -10.50 3.81 -23.23
CA MET A 112 -10.83 2.75 -22.27
C MET A 112 -12.08 1.96 -22.66
N LYS A 113 -12.23 1.62 -23.93
CA LYS A 113 -13.24 0.62 -24.34
C LYS A 113 -12.75 -0.77 -23.92
N LEU A 114 -13.42 -1.34 -22.92
CA LEU A 114 -13.13 -2.68 -22.39
C LEU A 114 -14.08 -3.71 -22.99
N ASP A 115 -13.55 -4.87 -23.37
CA ASP A 115 -14.35 -6.04 -23.72
C ASP A 115 -14.65 -6.89 -22.46
N HIS A 116 -15.65 -7.79 -22.54
CA HIS A 116 -15.95 -8.72 -21.45
C HIS A 116 -14.74 -9.56 -21.05
N LYS A 117 -13.92 -9.98 -22.03
CA LYS A 117 -12.70 -10.74 -21.78
C LYS A 117 -11.68 -9.96 -20.96
N ASP A 118 -11.62 -8.65 -21.14
CA ASP A 118 -10.71 -7.79 -20.39
C ASP A 118 -11.17 -7.66 -18.93
N VAL A 119 -12.48 -7.55 -18.70
CA VAL A 119 -13.06 -7.51 -17.36
C VAL A 119 -12.80 -8.82 -16.61
N GLU A 120 -13.01 -9.97 -17.26
CA GLU A 120 -12.73 -11.28 -16.68
C GLU A 120 -11.22 -11.46 -16.39
N HIS A 121 -10.38 -11.03 -17.33
CA HIS A 121 -8.93 -11.08 -17.15
C HIS A 121 -8.48 -10.21 -15.97
N ILE A 122 -8.99 -8.97 -15.87
CA ILE A 122 -8.74 -8.09 -14.72
C ILE A 122 -9.19 -8.78 -13.43
N GLY A 123 -10.41 -9.34 -13.37
CA GLY A 123 -10.90 -10.07 -12.20
C GLY A 123 -9.96 -11.19 -11.76
N ASN A 124 -9.47 -11.98 -12.71
CA ASN A 124 -8.55 -13.09 -12.44
C ASN A 124 -7.19 -12.62 -11.91
N VAL A 125 -6.58 -11.59 -12.52
CA VAL A 125 -5.27 -11.08 -12.06
C VAL A 125 -5.36 -10.27 -10.76
N THR A 126 -6.55 -9.78 -10.43
CA THR A 126 -6.86 -9.00 -9.23
C THR A 126 -7.44 -9.88 -8.10
N ASN A 127 -7.65 -11.18 -8.32
CA ASN A 127 -8.24 -12.09 -7.33
C ASN A 127 -7.50 -12.13 -5.97
N MET A 128 -6.17 -11.99 -5.99
CA MET A 128 -5.36 -11.94 -4.75
C MET A 128 -5.41 -10.58 -4.02
N GLN A 129 -6.22 -9.64 -4.51
CA GLN A 129 -6.47 -8.32 -3.94
C GLN A 129 -5.17 -7.59 -3.55
N SER A 130 -5.05 -7.24 -2.26
CA SER A 130 -3.93 -6.49 -1.68
C SER A 130 -2.56 -7.15 -1.81
N LYS A 131 -2.49 -8.44 -2.20
CA LYS A 131 -1.24 -9.15 -2.50
C LYS A 131 -0.81 -9.00 -3.96
N SER A 132 -1.69 -8.52 -4.84
CA SER A 132 -1.40 -8.27 -6.26
C SER A 132 -0.98 -6.81 -6.45
N LEU A 133 0.15 -6.56 -7.13
CA LEU A 133 0.52 -5.20 -7.53
C LEU A 133 -0.46 -4.62 -8.54
N VAL A 134 -0.97 -5.46 -9.44
CA VAL A 134 -1.95 -5.07 -10.47
C VAL A 134 -3.23 -4.55 -9.83
N TRP A 135 -3.65 -5.09 -8.67
CA TRP A 135 -4.80 -4.57 -7.91
C TRP A 135 -4.65 -3.08 -7.57
N TYR A 136 -3.48 -2.67 -7.08
CA TYR A 136 -3.21 -1.27 -6.75
C TYR A 136 -3.12 -0.40 -7.99
N GLU A 137 -2.54 -0.92 -9.08
CA GLU A 137 -2.45 -0.17 -10.34
C GLU A 137 -3.83 0.11 -10.96
N GLN A 138 -4.74 -0.86 -10.90
CA GLN A 138 -6.09 -0.71 -11.45
C GLN A 138 -6.95 0.26 -10.61
N ARG A 139 -6.76 0.30 -9.30
CA ARG A 139 -7.50 1.19 -8.38
C ARG A 139 -6.95 2.60 -8.31
N ALA A 140 -5.71 2.81 -8.74
CA ALA A 140 -5.10 4.13 -8.78
C ALA A 140 -5.89 5.07 -9.71
N GLY A 141 -6.44 6.13 -9.13
CA GLY A 141 -7.32 7.08 -9.82
C GLY A 141 -8.81 6.81 -9.64
N GLU A 142 -9.20 5.74 -8.96
CA GLU A 142 -10.60 5.39 -8.66
C GLU A 142 -11.02 5.87 -7.26
N ILE A 143 -12.26 6.35 -7.13
CA ILE A 143 -12.84 6.65 -5.81
C ILE A 143 -13.40 5.37 -5.22
N THR A 144 -12.67 4.80 -4.27
CA THR A 144 -13.05 3.56 -3.61
C THR A 144 -13.85 3.80 -2.34
N SER A 145 -14.63 2.80 -1.89
CA SER A 145 -15.51 2.92 -0.72
C SER A 145 -14.81 3.47 0.54
N SER A 146 -13.56 3.05 0.79
CA SER A 146 -12.78 3.50 1.95
C SER A 146 -12.43 5.00 1.93
N VAL A 147 -12.41 5.63 0.76
CA VAL A 147 -12.13 7.07 0.59
C VAL A 147 -13.36 7.89 0.22
N SER A 148 -14.48 7.26 -0.15
CA SER A 148 -15.71 7.94 -0.60
C SER A 148 -16.19 9.01 0.39
N HIS A 149 -16.23 8.70 1.69
CA HIS A 149 -16.64 9.67 2.71
C HIS A 149 -15.73 10.90 2.74
N SER A 150 -14.42 10.70 2.62
CA SER A 150 -13.44 11.80 2.60
C SER A 150 -13.59 12.65 1.34
N VAL A 151 -13.85 12.03 0.19
CA VAL A 151 -14.08 12.74 -1.08
C VAL A 151 -15.34 13.59 -1.00
N LEU A 152 -16.46 13.02 -0.52
CA LEU A 152 -17.74 13.72 -0.45
C LEU A 152 -17.75 14.91 0.52
N ARG A 153 -16.82 14.94 1.49
CA ARG A 153 -16.70 16.03 2.48
C ARG A 153 -15.63 17.06 2.15
N THR A 154 -14.82 16.80 1.14
CA THR A 154 -13.73 17.69 0.75
C THR A 154 -14.26 18.83 -0.12
N SER A 155 -13.72 20.03 0.06
CA SER A 155 -14.06 21.18 -0.79
C SER A 155 -13.56 20.97 -2.22
N THR A 156 -14.45 21.13 -3.21
CA THR A 156 -14.10 21.07 -4.64
C THR A 156 -13.10 22.17 -5.03
N THR A 157 -13.12 23.32 -4.35
CA THR A 157 -12.23 24.46 -4.69
C THR A 157 -10.83 24.30 -4.11
N LYS A 158 -10.69 23.60 -2.98
CA LYS A 158 -9.42 23.38 -2.28
C LYS A 158 -9.40 21.98 -1.67
N PRO A 159 -9.20 20.94 -2.50
CA PRO A 159 -9.14 19.59 -2.01
C PRO A 159 -7.89 19.33 -1.18
N SER A 160 -7.99 18.38 -0.24
CA SER A 160 -6.82 17.92 0.50
C SER A 160 -5.81 17.28 -0.45
N GLN A 161 -4.58 17.80 -0.46
CA GLN A 161 -3.49 17.23 -1.28
C GLN A 161 -3.19 15.78 -0.88
N TYR A 162 -3.34 15.45 0.40
CA TYR A 162 -3.17 14.08 0.88
C TYR A 162 -4.22 13.15 0.26
N LEU A 163 -5.50 13.58 0.22
CA LEU A 163 -6.59 12.80 -0.35
C LEU A 163 -6.39 12.53 -1.85
N ILE A 164 -5.97 13.55 -2.61
CA ILE A 164 -5.65 13.38 -4.03
C ILE A 164 -4.50 12.39 -4.20
N LYS A 165 -3.44 12.53 -3.41
CA LYS A 165 -2.30 11.61 -3.46
C LYS A 165 -2.71 10.19 -3.09
N SER A 166 -3.59 10.00 -2.10
CA SER A 166 -4.04 8.66 -1.72
C SER A 166 -4.85 7.98 -2.82
N ILE A 167 -5.61 8.75 -3.63
CA ILE A 167 -6.40 8.19 -4.74
C ILE A 167 -5.51 7.94 -5.95
N CYS A 168 -4.71 8.92 -6.36
CA CYS A 168 -3.96 8.83 -7.61
C CYS A 168 -2.70 7.97 -7.46
N CYS A 169 -2.13 7.88 -6.27
CA CYS A 169 -0.94 7.10 -5.96
C CYS A 169 -1.28 6.02 -4.93
N ASP A 170 -2.06 5.02 -5.36
CA ASP A 170 -2.29 3.79 -4.61
C ASP A 170 -0.96 3.02 -4.48
N ARG A 171 -0.16 3.41 -3.50
CA ARG A 171 0.97 2.63 -3.01
C ARG A 171 0.56 1.97 -1.70
N PRO A 172 0.97 0.71 -1.47
CA PRO A 172 0.71 0.05 -0.20
C PRO A 172 1.35 0.88 0.91
N SER A 173 0.50 1.47 1.76
CA SER A 173 0.97 2.07 3.01
C SER A 173 1.12 0.92 4.02
N ASN A 174 2.34 0.73 4.53
CA ASN A 174 2.64 -0.30 5.52
C ASN A 174 2.17 0.14 6.93
N LEU A 175 0.93 0.60 7.04
CA LEU A 175 0.35 1.01 8.32
C LEU A 175 0.07 -0.25 9.15
N LYS A 176 0.92 -0.46 10.16
CA LYS A 176 0.82 -1.57 11.11
C LYS A 176 0.47 -1.03 12.48
N THR A 177 -0.81 -0.70 12.66
CA THR A 177 -1.36 -0.39 13.98
C THR A 177 -1.88 -1.67 14.61
N THR A 178 -1.77 -1.83 15.93
CA THR A 178 -2.27 -2.99 16.68
C THR A 178 -3.72 -3.34 16.35
N ALA A 179 -4.59 -2.32 16.24
CA ALA A 179 -5.99 -2.50 15.84
C ALA A 179 -6.16 -3.07 14.42
N ILE A 180 -5.36 -2.62 13.46
CA ILE A 180 -5.40 -3.11 12.07
C ILE A 180 -4.88 -4.55 12.01
N MET A 181 -3.80 -4.85 12.72
CA MET A 181 -3.25 -6.21 12.79
C MET A 181 -4.27 -7.17 13.38
N TRP A 182 -4.87 -6.81 14.52
CA TRP A 182 -5.91 -7.62 15.15
C TRP A 182 -7.09 -7.86 14.21
N GLY A 183 -7.57 -6.81 13.52
CA GLY A 183 -8.66 -6.92 12.55
C GLY A 183 -8.32 -7.88 11.38
N ASN A 184 -7.11 -7.77 10.82
CA ASN A 184 -6.66 -8.65 9.74
C ASN A 184 -6.53 -10.12 10.18
N GLU A 185 -6.05 -10.36 11.40
CA GLU A 185 -5.92 -11.71 11.97
C GLU A 185 -7.28 -12.38 12.20
N HIS A 186 -8.29 -11.61 12.64
CA HIS A 186 -9.59 -12.12 13.02
C HIS A 186 -10.64 -12.05 11.90
N GLU A 187 -10.31 -11.46 10.74
CA GLU A 187 -11.22 -11.32 9.59
C GLU A 187 -11.76 -12.67 9.09
N GLN A 188 -10.92 -13.72 9.11
CA GLN A 188 -11.34 -15.07 8.71
C GLN A 188 -12.35 -15.68 9.68
N VAL A 189 -12.17 -15.45 10.97
CA VAL A 189 -13.11 -15.90 12.02
C VAL A 189 -14.45 -15.19 11.83
N ALA A 190 -14.45 -13.88 11.61
CA ALA A 190 -15.68 -13.11 11.38
C ALA A 190 -16.43 -13.50 10.09
N ARG A 191 -15.73 -14.04 9.07
CA ARG A 191 -16.35 -14.54 7.83
C ARG A 191 -17.01 -15.92 7.98
N GLN A 192 -16.78 -16.64 9.08
CA GLN A 192 -17.41 -17.94 9.27
C GLN A 192 -18.94 -17.77 9.39
N PRO A 193 -19.73 -18.53 8.61
CA PRO A 193 -21.20 -18.44 8.63
C PRO A 193 -21.80 -18.65 10.02
N SER A 194 -21.12 -19.40 10.88
CA SER A 194 -21.50 -19.69 12.27
C SER A 194 -21.51 -18.46 13.19
N LEU A 195 -20.83 -17.38 12.82
CA LEU A 195 -20.72 -16.15 13.61
C LEU A 195 -21.49 -14.97 13.01
N GLN A 196 -22.09 -15.13 11.83
CA GLN A 196 -23.05 -14.17 11.32
C GLN A 196 -24.33 -14.26 12.13
N CYS A 197 -24.46 -13.40 13.15
CA CYS A 197 -25.75 -13.14 13.77
C CYS A 197 -26.71 -12.75 12.66
N THR A 198 -27.61 -13.67 12.34
CA THR A 198 -28.67 -13.47 11.37
C THR A 198 -29.53 -12.37 11.94
N VAL A 199 -29.40 -11.14 11.43
CA VAL A 199 -30.41 -10.10 11.62
C VAL A 199 -31.60 -10.56 10.79
N ILE A 200 -32.33 -11.53 11.32
CA ILE A 200 -33.65 -11.91 10.84
C ILE A 200 -34.53 -10.75 11.23
N SER A 201 -34.69 -9.79 10.32
CA SER A 201 -35.86 -8.92 10.33
C SER A 201 -37.08 -9.82 10.19
N LYS A 202 -37.65 -10.25 11.32
CA LYS A 202 -39.04 -10.66 11.34
C LYS A 202 -39.84 -9.43 10.96
N SER A 203 -40.26 -9.33 9.70
CA SER A 203 -41.35 -8.43 9.33
C SER A 203 -42.61 -9.00 9.98
N THR A 204 -42.89 -8.63 11.21
CA THR A 204 -44.23 -8.78 11.74
C THR A 204 -45.11 -7.79 10.99
N ASN A 205 -46.01 -8.32 10.17
CA ASN A 205 -47.21 -7.64 9.71
C ASN A 205 -47.86 -7.02 10.95
N VAL A 206 -47.91 -5.68 11.03
CA VAL A 206 -48.68 -4.98 12.07
C VAL A 206 -49.85 -4.34 11.37
N ASP A 207 -51.00 -5.02 11.46
CA ASP A 207 -52.30 -4.46 11.15
C ASP A 207 -52.55 -3.21 12.00
N SER A 208 -53.06 -2.20 11.32
CA SER A 208 -53.43 -0.89 11.84
C SER A 208 -54.66 -0.98 12.75
N SER A 209 -54.51 -0.65 14.04
CA SER A 209 -55.64 -0.17 14.85
C SER A 209 -55.22 0.65 16.09
N SER A 210 -55.44 1.97 15.96
CA SER A 210 -55.96 2.94 16.93
C SER A 210 -55.37 3.11 18.35
N LYS A 211 -55.06 4.40 18.64
CA LYS A 211 -55.20 5.19 19.89
C LYS A 211 -54.27 4.91 21.09
N GLY A 212 -53.59 5.97 21.55
CA GLY A 212 -53.12 6.09 22.94
C GLY A 212 -51.81 6.86 23.12
N SER A 213 -51.92 8.06 23.67
CA SER A 213 -50.90 9.07 23.97
C SER A 213 -49.81 8.68 25.00
N SER A 214 -48.65 9.37 24.89
CA SER A 214 -47.81 9.94 25.98
C SER A 214 -46.42 9.33 26.33
N LEU A 215 -45.39 10.00 25.77
CA LEU A 215 -44.11 10.48 26.38
C LEU A 215 -42.92 9.53 26.74
N PHE A 216 -41.82 9.73 25.97
CA PHE A 216 -40.36 9.55 26.21
C PHE A 216 -39.83 8.13 26.56
N SER A 217 -38.81 7.56 25.91
CA SER A 217 -37.54 8.19 25.50
C SER A 217 -36.78 7.39 24.41
N LEU A 218 -36.37 8.10 23.36
CA LEU A 218 -35.27 7.90 22.38
C LEU A 218 -35.09 6.55 21.62
N PRO A 219 -35.39 6.53 20.31
CA PRO A 219 -34.65 5.74 19.34
C PRO A 219 -33.61 6.59 18.60
N LEU A 220 -32.35 6.14 18.61
CA LEU A 220 -31.31 6.60 17.69
C LEU A 220 -31.70 6.20 16.26
N GLN A 221 -32.43 7.08 15.60
CA GLN A 221 -32.79 6.94 14.20
C GLN A 221 -31.66 7.51 13.34
N MET A 222 -30.83 6.63 12.80
CA MET A 222 -30.01 6.95 11.64
C MET A 222 -30.93 6.91 10.40
N PRO A 223 -31.13 8.01 9.67
CA PRO A 223 -31.96 8.00 8.47
C PRO A 223 -31.27 7.19 7.37
N CYS A 224 -32.00 6.21 6.84
CA CYS A 224 -31.66 5.51 5.60
C CYS A 224 -31.55 6.54 4.47
N TRP A 225 -30.31 6.86 4.07
CA TRP A 225 -30.08 7.59 2.83
C TRP A 225 -30.46 6.67 1.66
N HIS A 226 -31.52 7.08 0.96
CA HIS A 226 -31.84 6.62 -0.37
C HIS A 226 -30.65 6.93 -1.30
N ALA A 227 -29.73 5.97 -1.46
CA ALA A 227 -28.72 5.99 -2.49
C ALA A 227 -29.30 5.36 -3.76
N ARG A 228 -30.00 6.17 -4.55
CA ARG A 228 -30.38 5.83 -5.93
C ARG A 228 -29.35 6.41 -6.90
N VAL A 229 -28.12 5.88 -6.93
CA VAL A 229 -27.22 6.06 -8.09
C VAL A 229 -26.29 4.85 -8.21
N MET A 230 -26.59 4.06 -9.25
CA MET A 230 -25.73 3.17 -10.03
C MET A 230 -25.10 1.94 -9.37
N GLY A 231 -25.37 0.80 -10.04
CA GLY A 231 -25.08 -0.54 -9.57
C GLY A 231 -23.59 -0.82 -9.55
N TRP A 232 -23.13 -1.27 -8.39
CA TRP A 232 -21.84 -1.90 -8.23
C TRP A 232 -22.16 -3.33 -7.84
N ALA A 233 -22.01 -4.23 -8.81
CA ALA A 233 -22.06 -5.66 -8.57
C ALA A 233 -21.02 -5.98 -7.50
N CYS A 234 -21.50 -6.51 -6.38
CA CYS A 234 -20.68 -7.15 -5.37
C CYS A 234 -20.04 -8.38 -6.04
N TRP A 235 -18.85 -8.21 -6.59
CA TRP A 235 -18.08 -9.34 -7.12
C TRP A 235 -17.52 -10.14 -5.94
N ARG A 236 -17.91 -11.41 -5.94
CA ARG A 236 -17.58 -12.45 -4.97
C ARG A 236 -16.70 -13.48 -5.65
#